data_AF-A0A1B2J7Y0-F1
#
_entry.id   AF-A0A1B2J7Y0-F1
#
_cell.length_a   1.000
_cell.length_b   1.000
_cell.length_c   1.000
_cell.angle_alpha   90.00
_cell.angle_beta   90.00
_cell.angle_gamma   90.00
#
_symmetry.space_group_name_H-M   'P 1'
#
loop_
_entity.id
_entity.type
_entity.pdbx_description
1 polymer ?
#
loop_
_entity_poly.entity_id
_entity_poly.type
_entity_poly.pdbx_seq_one_letter_code
_entity_poly.pdbx_strand_id
1 'polypeptide(L)'
;MHAYARQWWCVEVEQMTTVVRTLYTSPYVYMNLVYLIGLEIPDKKGLEECYYKIGFVKFDNEKDVKLSLVNLQVTKNTSEYYFVVRSKEDVVLKSKSENFYREKSIGEIGNICKYVKMCEDGTIKNVILELSNPPKTYQKDNRIRVYNQSEDKKIMHEYVNYVNIEDEKSAYMEELDQDRNMYLYVGDDWCTYIGSKTKEPNWSTRVKWSEELIKEMYKNTEFNTELCEKYEITPEEFERIKTERRRYVSSLYNKRRDTGDK
;
A
#
# COMPACT_ATOMS: atom_id res chain seq x y z
N MET A 1 -1.80 41.18 16.89
CA MET A 1 -2.14 40.91 15.48
C MET A 1 -0.85 40.54 14.77
N HIS A 2 -0.47 39.26 14.75
CA HIS A 2 0.70 38.79 14.00
C HIS A 2 0.22 38.11 12.73
N ALA A 3 0.42 38.80 11.60
CA ALA A 3 0.29 38.26 10.27
C ALA A 3 1.41 37.23 10.06
N TYR A 4 1.10 35.95 10.23
CA TYR A 4 1.98 34.88 9.79
C TYR A 4 1.77 34.71 8.28
N ALA A 5 2.74 35.18 7.51
CA ALA A 5 2.93 34.76 6.13
C ALA A 5 3.05 33.23 6.12
N ARG A 6 2.04 32.53 5.57
CA ARG A 6 2.07 31.06 5.44
C ARG A 6 2.41 30.70 4.01
N GLN A 7 3.52 29.98 3.89
CA GLN A 7 4.13 29.48 2.67
C GLN A 7 3.21 28.49 1.96
N TRP A 8 3.16 28.61 0.64
CA TRP A 8 2.40 27.76 -0.27
C TRP A 8 3.25 26.56 -0.65
N TRP A 9 2.68 25.36 -0.72
CA TRP A 9 3.38 24.18 -1.22
C TRP A 9 2.65 23.67 -2.44
N CYS A 10 2.95 24.29 -3.59
CA CYS A 10 2.72 23.70 -4.90
C CYS A 10 3.95 22.85 -5.23
N VAL A 11 3.74 21.61 -5.64
CA VAL A 11 4.85 20.71 -5.96
C VAL A 11 4.67 20.28 -7.40
N GLU A 12 5.56 20.77 -8.26
CA GLU A 12 5.84 20.15 -9.55
C GLU A 12 6.82 18.99 -9.34
N VAL A 13 6.43 17.81 -9.80
CA VAL A 13 7.08 16.54 -9.44
C VAL A 13 8.23 16.25 -10.41
N GLU A 14 9.38 16.90 -10.20
CA GLU A 14 10.66 16.35 -10.69
C GLU A 14 11.47 15.65 -9.59
N GLN A 15 11.16 15.88 -8.30
CA GLN A 15 11.92 15.28 -7.18
C GLN A 15 11.04 14.90 -5.98
N MET A 16 10.41 13.72 -6.08
CA MET A 16 9.53 13.13 -5.04
C MET A 16 10.16 13.01 -3.64
N THR A 17 11.49 12.89 -3.52
CA THR A 17 12.18 12.64 -2.24
C THR A 17 12.33 13.87 -1.35
N THR A 18 12.44 15.07 -1.93
CA THR A 18 12.70 16.31 -1.16
C THR A 18 11.41 16.92 -0.62
N VAL A 19 10.33 16.81 -1.38
CA VAL A 19 9.03 17.44 -1.11
C VAL A 19 8.31 16.78 0.06
N VAL A 20 8.33 15.44 0.09
CA VAL A 20 7.69 14.67 1.15
C VAL A 20 8.26 15.12 2.49
N ARG A 21 9.58 15.35 2.61
CA ARG A 21 10.21 15.89 3.82
C ARG A 21 9.73 17.28 4.24
N THR A 22 9.30 18.15 3.33
CA THR A 22 8.97 19.55 3.66
C THR A 22 7.53 19.72 4.18
N LEU A 23 6.59 18.86 3.75
CA LEU A 23 5.19 18.85 4.21
C LEU A 23 5.04 18.53 5.72
N TYR A 24 6.08 18.01 6.37
CA TYR A 24 6.06 17.58 7.77
C TYR A 24 6.37 18.67 8.82
N THR A 25 6.53 19.94 8.42
CA THR A 25 7.07 20.97 9.33
C THR A 25 6.03 21.85 10.04
N SER A 26 4.72 21.71 9.75
CA SER A 26 3.67 22.43 10.49
C SER A 26 2.87 21.49 11.41
N PRO A 27 3.05 21.55 12.74
CA PRO A 27 2.44 20.60 13.68
C PRO A 27 0.92 20.77 13.89
N TYR A 28 0.21 21.62 13.14
CA TYR A 28 -1.14 22.07 13.48
C TYR A 28 -2.22 21.97 12.39
N VAL A 29 -1.95 21.40 11.21
CA VAL A 29 -2.96 21.34 10.13
C VAL A 29 -3.15 19.90 9.68
N TYR A 30 -4.33 19.34 9.96
CA TYR A 30 -4.80 18.13 9.32
C TYR A 30 -5.04 18.41 7.85
N MET A 31 -4.33 17.70 6.96
CA MET A 31 -4.38 17.96 5.53
C MET A 31 -4.91 16.75 4.78
N ASN A 32 -5.94 16.97 3.97
CA ASN A 32 -6.39 15.99 2.98
C ASN A 32 -5.66 16.24 1.66
N LEU A 33 -5.28 15.17 0.95
CA LEU A 33 -4.63 15.31 -0.35
C LEU A 33 -5.67 15.32 -1.48
N VAL A 34 -5.47 16.21 -2.44
CA VAL A 34 -6.27 16.34 -3.66
C VAL A 34 -5.33 16.14 -4.85
N TYR A 35 -5.45 15.00 -5.51
CA TYR A 35 -4.71 14.68 -6.72
C TYR A 35 -5.46 15.21 -7.93
N LEU A 36 -4.77 15.98 -8.78
CA LEU A 36 -5.29 16.59 -9.99
C LEU A 36 -4.73 15.85 -11.21
N ILE A 37 -5.59 15.27 -12.05
CA ILE A 37 -5.18 14.49 -13.23
C ILE A 37 -5.22 15.36 -14.48
N GLY A 38 -4.07 15.81 -14.96
CA GLY A 38 -3.98 16.68 -16.15
C GLY A 38 -4.70 18.03 -15.97
N LEU A 39 -4.90 18.46 -14.72
CA LEU A 39 -5.64 19.66 -14.37
C LEU A 39 -4.75 20.67 -13.64
N GLU A 40 -5.08 21.94 -13.86
CA GLU A 40 -4.52 23.06 -13.11
C GLU A 40 -5.11 23.15 -11.71
N ILE A 41 -4.34 23.75 -10.78
CA ILE A 41 -4.84 24.02 -9.44
C ILE A 41 -5.99 25.02 -9.54
N PRO A 42 -7.16 24.70 -8.98
CA PRO A 42 -8.32 25.59 -9.07
C PRO A 42 -8.08 26.88 -8.29
N ASP A 43 -8.62 27.99 -8.81
CA ASP A 43 -8.68 29.26 -8.09
C ASP A 43 -9.43 29.12 -6.77
N LYS A 44 -8.99 29.85 -5.74
CA LYS A 44 -9.46 29.77 -4.35
C LYS A 44 -10.99 29.81 -4.16
N LYS A 45 -11.71 30.48 -5.08
CA LYS A 45 -13.16 30.74 -4.96
C LYS A 45 -14.00 29.45 -4.89
N GLY A 46 -13.56 28.35 -5.50
CA GLY A 46 -14.34 27.10 -5.53
C GLY A 46 -14.23 26.24 -4.26
N LEU A 47 -13.28 26.54 -3.37
CA LEU A 47 -12.94 25.71 -2.21
C LEU A 47 -12.71 26.56 -0.94
N GLU A 48 -13.25 27.77 -0.92
CA GLU A 48 -12.89 28.83 0.04
C GLU A 48 -12.97 28.39 1.52
N GLU A 49 -13.96 27.56 1.88
CA GLU A 49 -14.15 27.06 3.25
C GLU A 49 -13.08 26.05 3.71
N CYS A 50 -12.52 25.26 2.78
CA CYS A 50 -11.60 24.17 3.10
C CYS A 50 -10.23 24.29 2.41
N TYR A 51 -9.98 25.34 1.64
CA TYR A 51 -8.78 25.52 0.82
C TYR A 51 -7.49 25.41 1.64
N TYR A 52 -7.50 25.85 2.90
CA TYR A 52 -6.35 25.81 3.82
C TYR A 52 -6.13 24.45 4.49
N LYS A 53 -7.00 23.47 4.24
CA LYS A 53 -7.03 22.12 4.83
C LYS A 53 -6.76 21.02 3.79
N ILE A 54 -6.43 21.43 2.56
CA ILE A 54 -6.16 20.54 1.45
C ILE A 54 -4.79 20.85 0.84
N GLY A 55 -4.10 19.80 0.39
CA GLY A 55 -2.88 19.90 -0.40
C GLY A 55 -3.13 19.39 -1.81
N PHE A 56 -2.70 20.13 -2.83
CA PHE A 56 -2.83 19.71 -4.22
C PHE A 56 -1.56 19.02 -4.71
N VAL A 57 -1.73 17.92 -5.44
CA VAL A 57 -0.65 17.22 -6.13
C VAL A 57 -1.09 16.99 -7.56
N LYS A 58 -0.30 17.41 -8.54
CA LYS A 58 -0.60 17.23 -9.96
C LYS A 58 0.09 15.97 -10.49
N PHE A 59 -0.63 15.22 -11.31
CA PHE A 59 -0.10 14.11 -12.10
C PHE A 59 -0.75 14.07 -13.47
N ASP A 60 -0.11 13.41 -14.42
CA ASP A 60 -0.65 13.24 -15.78
C ASP A 60 -1.70 12.13 -15.84
N ASN A 61 -1.66 11.18 -14.90
CA ASN A 61 -2.55 10.03 -14.88
C ASN A 61 -2.71 9.45 -13.45
N GLU A 62 -3.74 8.62 -13.25
CA GLU A 62 -4.01 8.01 -11.94
C GLU A 62 -2.98 6.96 -11.51
N LYS A 63 -2.24 6.35 -12.43
CA LYS A 63 -1.21 5.36 -12.06
C LYS A 63 -0.10 6.03 -11.25
N ASP A 64 0.20 7.30 -11.53
CA ASP A 64 1.18 8.07 -10.76
C ASP A 64 0.66 8.45 -9.38
N VAL A 65 -0.66 8.65 -9.23
CA VAL A 65 -1.29 8.77 -7.90
C VAL A 65 -1.01 7.52 -7.09
N LYS A 66 -1.27 6.33 -7.64
CA LYS A 66 -0.98 5.05 -6.96
C LYS A 66 0.47 4.94 -6.52
N LEU A 67 1.43 5.30 -7.38
CA LEU A 67 2.86 5.34 -7.06
C LEU A 67 3.20 6.35 -5.97
N SER A 68 2.46 7.45 -5.86
CA SER A 68 2.68 8.45 -4.81
C SER A 68 2.27 7.95 -3.41
N LEU A 69 1.22 7.11 -3.33
CA LEU A 69 0.68 6.60 -2.06
C LEU A 69 1.66 5.68 -1.33
N VAL A 70 2.53 5.00 -2.09
CA VAL A 70 3.68 4.22 -1.63
C VAL A 70 4.50 4.99 -0.59
N ASN A 71 4.69 6.30 -0.80
CA ASN A 71 5.53 7.16 0.04
C ASN A 71 4.72 7.99 1.05
N LEU A 72 3.39 7.88 1.03
CA LEU A 72 2.53 8.67 1.89
C LEU A 72 2.49 8.05 3.30
N GLN A 73 3.17 8.63 4.28
CA GLN A 73 2.99 8.20 5.67
C GLN A 73 1.71 8.82 6.23
N VAL A 74 0.72 7.99 6.58
CA VAL A 74 -0.47 8.44 7.31
C VAL A 74 -0.01 8.77 8.72
N THR A 75 0.04 10.05 9.04
CA THR A 75 0.40 10.56 10.37
C THR A 75 -0.83 11.16 11.04
N LYS A 76 -0.69 11.60 12.30
CA LYS A 76 -1.75 12.33 13.01
C LYS A 76 -2.30 13.55 12.24
N ASN A 77 -1.50 14.11 11.32
CA ASN A 77 -1.81 15.33 10.58
C ASN A 77 -2.18 15.07 9.11
N THR A 78 -2.28 13.82 8.67
CA THR A 78 -2.56 13.48 7.27
C THR A 78 -3.71 12.47 7.22
N SER A 79 -4.74 12.78 6.43
CA SER A 79 -5.86 11.85 6.27
C SER A 79 -5.43 10.58 5.52
N GLU A 80 -6.00 9.44 5.92
CA GLU A 80 -5.95 8.23 5.08
C GLU A 80 -6.81 8.38 3.81
N TYR A 81 -7.79 9.30 3.84
CA TYR A 81 -8.66 9.60 2.72
C TYR A 81 -8.08 10.70 1.84
N TYR A 82 -8.22 10.54 0.54
CA TYR A 82 -7.75 11.49 -0.44
C TYR A 82 -8.73 11.60 -1.60
N PHE A 83 -8.60 12.69 -2.35
CA PHE A 83 -9.45 13.00 -3.48
C PHE A 83 -8.66 12.86 -4.77
N VAL A 84 -9.31 12.36 -5.82
CA VAL A 84 -8.78 12.37 -7.18
C VAL A 84 -9.76 13.15 -8.05
N VAL A 85 -9.29 14.22 -8.66
CA VAL A 85 -10.06 15.11 -9.53
C VAL A 85 -9.66 14.77 -10.97
N ARG A 86 -10.58 14.13 -11.69
CA ARG A 86 -10.44 13.76 -13.11
C ARG A 86 -10.98 14.86 -14.02
N SER A 87 -12.01 15.57 -13.57
CA SER A 87 -12.57 16.78 -14.17
C SER A 87 -13.27 17.63 -13.09
N LYS A 88 -13.89 18.76 -13.46
CA LYS A 88 -14.64 19.58 -12.50
C LYS A 88 -15.89 18.86 -11.98
N GLU A 89 -16.44 17.96 -12.78
CA GLU A 89 -17.68 17.20 -12.52
C GLU A 89 -17.41 15.76 -12.06
N ASP A 90 -16.16 15.29 -12.18
CA ASP A 90 -15.73 13.94 -11.79
C ASP A 90 -14.63 14.01 -10.74
N VAL A 91 -15.07 14.00 -9.49
CA VAL A 91 -14.22 13.85 -8.31
C VAL A 91 -14.58 12.58 -7.57
N VAL A 92 -13.56 11.83 -7.20
CA VAL A 92 -13.70 10.61 -6.40
C VAL A 92 -12.94 10.72 -5.09
N LEU A 93 -13.55 10.20 -4.03
CA LEU A 93 -12.94 9.94 -2.73
C LEU A 93 -12.35 8.52 -2.75
N LYS A 94 -11.12 8.38 -2.25
CA LYS A 94 -10.42 7.10 -2.08
C LYS A 94 -9.79 7.03 -0.68
N SER A 95 -9.34 5.84 -0.27
CA SER A 95 -8.61 5.63 0.98
C SER A 95 -7.30 4.87 0.73
N LYS A 96 -6.24 5.22 1.47
CA LYS A 96 -4.96 4.51 1.43
C LYS A 96 -5.05 3.10 2.05
N SER A 97 -5.93 2.92 3.03
CA SER A 97 -6.15 1.63 3.70
C SER A 97 -6.95 0.64 2.87
N GLU A 98 -7.55 1.11 1.77
CA GLU A 98 -8.40 0.32 0.89
C GLU A 98 -7.68 -0.03 -0.42
N ASN A 99 -8.36 -0.81 -1.26
CA ASN A 99 -7.95 -1.03 -2.64
C ASN A 99 -7.89 0.29 -3.43
N PHE A 100 -6.86 0.49 -4.26
CA PHE A 100 -6.74 1.69 -5.09
C PHE A 100 -7.96 1.98 -5.98
N TYR A 101 -8.66 0.92 -6.41
CA TYR A 101 -9.84 0.97 -7.25
C TYR A 101 -11.16 1.05 -6.45
N ARG A 102 -11.11 1.06 -5.11
CA ARG A 102 -12.26 1.41 -4.28
C ARG A 102 -12.40 2.90 -4.18
N GLU A 103 -13.53 3.41 -4.65
CA GLU A 103 -13.79 4.83 -4.72
C GLU A 103 -15.25 5.16 -4.46
N LYS A 104 -15.49 6.40 -4.04
CA LYS A 104 -16.83 6.98 -4.02
C LYS A 104 -16.83 8.20 -4.91
N SER A 105 -17.65 8.19 -5.96
CA SER A 105 -17.92 9.42 -6.70
C SER A 105 -18.61 10.41 -5.77
N ILE A 106 -18.03 11.61 -5.68
CA ILE A 106 -18.58 12.73 -4.92
C ILE A 106 -19.13 13.81 -5.86
N GLY A 107 -19.15 13.56 -7.17
CA GLY A 107 -19.59 14.50 -8.20
C GLY A 107 -18.61 15.65 -8.37
N GLU A 108 -19.12 16.87 -8.28
CA GLU A 108 -18.36 18.08 -8.59
C GLU A 108 -17.30 18.45 -7.53
N ILE A 109 -16.27 19.17 -7.98
CA ILE A 109 -15.15 19.63 -7.14
C ILE A 109 -15.59 20.45 -5.91
N GLY A 110 -16.71 21.17 -6.00
CA GLY A 110 -17.28 21.92 -4.88
C GLY A 110 -17.67 21.04 -3.68
N ASN A 111 -17.91 19.74 -3.90
CA ASN A 111 -18.25 18.81 -2.83
C ASN A 111 -17.05 18.41 -1.96
N ILE A 112 -15.80 18.67 -2.38
CA ILE A 112 -14.60 18.31 -1.59
C ILE A 112 -14.69 18.85 -0.16
N CYS A 113 -15.12 20.11 0.04
CA CYS A 113 -15.19 20.70 1.37
C CYS A 113 -16.15 19.99 2.32
N LYS A 114 -17.27 19.46 1.80
CA LYS A 114 -18.19 18.63 2.60
C LYS A 114 -17.49 17.37 3.12
N TYR A 115 -16.74 16.69 2.28
CA TYR A 115 -16.05 15.44 2.65
C TYR A 115 -14.82 15.70 3.53
N VAL A 116 -14.10 16.81 3.32
CA VAL A 116 -13.04 17.25 4.24
C VAL A 116 -13.59 17.44 5.65
N LYS A 117 -14.76 18.07 5.79
CA LYS A 117 -15.42 18.22 7.09
C LYS A 117 -15.80 16.85 7.70
N MET A 118 -16.26 15.90 6.88
CA MET A 118 -16.52 14.54 7.36
C MET A 118 -15.25 13.82 7.85
N CYS A 119 -14.09 14.08 7.24
CA CYS A 119 -12.80 13.58 7.72
C CYS A 119 -12.46 14.17 9.09
N GLU A 120 -12.65 15.48 9.28
CA GLU A 120 -12.41 16.17 10.56
C GLU A 120 -13.33 15.67 11.67
N ASP A 121 -14.61 15.47 11.36
CA ASP A 121 -15.61 14.99 12.29
C ASP A 121 -15.50 13.47 12.55
N GLY A 122 -14.61 12.77 11.84
CA GLY A 122 -14.45 11.31 11.91
C GLY A 122 -15.66 10.51 11.40
N THR A 123 -16.57 11.16 10.68
CA THR A 123 -17.78 10.54 10.10
C THR A 123 -17.53 9.96 8.71
N ILE A 124 -16.38 10.28 8.09
CA ILE A 124 -15.97 9.76 6.79
C ILE A 124 -15.95 8.22 6.72
N LYS A 125 -15.67 7.55 7.85
CA LYS A 125 -15.69 6.08 7.98
C LYS A 125 -17.04 5.43 7.66
N ASN A 126 -18.12 6.22 7.65
CA ASN A 126 -19.46 5.74 7.27
C ASN A 126 -19.69 5.77 5.75
N VAL A 127 -18.77 6.38 4.99
CA VAL A 127 -18.84 6.41 3.53
C VAL A 127 -18.37 5.07 2.98
N ILE A 128 -19.24 4.42 2.21
CA ILE A 128 -18.92 3.16 1.54
C ILE A 128 -18.16 3.48 0.25
N LEU A 129 -16.93 2.97 0.12
CA LEU A 129 -16.16 2.98 -1.11
C LEU A 129 -16.50 1.74 -1.94
N GLU A 130 -16.87 1.95 -3.19
CA GLU A 130 -17.31 0.90 -4.11
C GLU A 130 -16.17 0.53 -5.05
N LEU A 131 -16.02 -0.76 -5.35
CA LEU A 131 -15.02 -1.22 -6.31
C LEU A 131 -15.41 -0.76 -7.72
N SER A 132 -14.56 0.05 -8.34
CA SER A 132 -14.77 0.66 -9.64
C SER A 132 -13.66 0.25 -10.61
N ASN A 133 -14.02 -0.26 -11.78
CA ASN A 133 -13.09 -0.63 -12.85
C ASN A 133 -11.85 -1.44 -12.37
N PRO A 134 -12.04 -2.56 -11.63
CA PRO A 134 -10.92 -3.31 -11.08
C PRO A 134 -9.98 -3.81 -12.18
N PRO A 135 -8.66 -3.83 -11.93
CA PRO A 135 -7.68 -4.29 -12.91
C PRO A 135 -7.81 -5.80 -13.13
N LYS A 136 -7.22 -6.30 -14.22
CA LYS A 136 -7.20 -7.76 -14.51
C LYS A 136 -6.54 -8.58 -13.41
N THR A 137 -5.62 -7.97 -12.67
CA THR A 137 -4.91 -8.56 -11.53
C THR A 137 -5.74 -8.53 -10.25
N TYR A 138 -6.93 -7.93 -10.21
CA TYR A 138 -7.78 -7.94 -9.01
C TYR A 138 -8.28 -9.36 -8.69
N GLN A 139 -8.09 -9.76 -7.44
CA GLN A 139 -8.53 -11.05 -6.94
C GLN A 139 -9.93 -10.94 -6.34
N LYS A 140 -10.88 -11.68 -6.91
CA LYS A 140 -12.24 -11.77 -6.36
C LYS A 140 -12.34 -12.74 -5.18
N ASP A 141 -11.44 -13.72 -5.09
CA ASP A 141 -11.39 -14.65 -3.97
C ASP A 141 -10.54 -14.09 -2.82
N ASN A 142 -10.91 -14.37 -1.58
CA ASN A 142 -10.23 -13.83 -0.40
C ASN A 142 -8.92 -14.57 -0.07
N ARG A 143 -8.24 -15.14 -1.07
CA ARG A 143 -7.03 -15.95 -0.84
C ARG A 143 -5.83 -15.04 -0.56
N ILE A 144 -4.92 -15.55 0.26
CA ILE A 144 -3.63 -14.95 0.57
C ILE A 144 -2.71 -15.15 -0.63
N ARG A 145 -2.13 -14.07 -1.15
CA ARG A 145 -1.09 -14.17 -2.18
C ARG A 145 0.25 -14.47 -1.53
N VAL A 146 0.94 -15.43 -2.14
CA VAL A 146 2.30 -15.84 -1.76
C VAL A 146 3.19 -15.67 -2.99
N TYR A 147 4.13 -14.72 -2.89
CA TYR A 147 5.02 -14.34 -3.96
C TYR A 147 6.32 -15.15 -3.95
N ASN A 148 6.73 -15.61 -5.13
CA ASN A 148 8.05 -16.20 -5.39
C ASN A 148 8.37 -17.48 -4.58
N GLN A 149 7.34 -18.22 -4.16
CA GLN A 149 7.50 -19.51 -3.48
C GLN A 149 7.90 -20.61 -4.47
N SER A 150 9.02 -21.27 -4.20
CA SER A 150 9.47 -22.45 -4.96
C SER A 150 8.46 -23.61 -4.86
N GLU A 151 8.27 -24.34 -5.96
CA GLU A 151 7.27 -25.41 -6.09
C GLU A 151 7.40 -26.47 -4.98
N ASP A 152 8.64 -26.86 -4.67
CA ASP A 152 8.99 -27.86 -3.66
C ASP A 152 8.67 -27.43 -2.22
N LYS A 153 8.37 -26.14 -2.00
CA LYS A 153 8.07 -25.58 -0.67
C LYS A 153 6.65 -25.01 -0.58
N LYS A 154 5.82 -25.19 -1.60
CA LYS A 154 4.41 -24.77 -1.55
C LYS A 154 3.66 -25.61 -0.52
N ILE A 155 2.90 -24.92 0.33
CA ILE A 155 1.87 -25.55 1.14
C ILE A 155 0.57 -25.50 0.32
N MET A 156 0.11 -26.66 -0.14
CA MET A 156 -1.11 -26.74 -0.94
C MET A 156 -2.33 -26.54 -0.04
N HIS A 157 -2.87 -25.33 -0.03
CA HIS A 157 -4.03 -24.95 0.79
C HIS A 157 -5.02 -24.12 -0.03
N GLU A 158 -6.32 -24.30 0.19
CA GLU A 158 -7.38 -23.55 -0.53
C GLU A 158 -7.41 -22.03 -0.26
N TYR A 159 -6.66 -21.57 0.75
CA TYR A 159 -6.62 -20.16 1.19
C TYR A 159 -5.45 -19.39 0.59
N VAL A 160 -4.60 -20.03 -0.22
CA VAL A 160 -3.43 -19.37 -0.81
C VAL A 160 -3.50 -19.37 -2.33
N ASN A 161 -2.96 -18.33 -2.93
CA ASN A 161 -2.68 -18.23 -4.35
C ASN A 161 -1.20 -17.90 -4.54
N TYR A 162 -0.52 -18.66 -5.38
CA TYR A 162 0.91 -18.48 -5.62
C TYR A 162 1.12 -17.64 -6.87
N VAL A 163 1.91 -16.58 -6.73
CA VAL A 163 2.19 -15.61 -7.81
C VAL A 163 3.70 -15.48 -7.96
N ASN A 164 4.17 -15.40 -9.21
CA ASN A 164 5.58 -15.10 -9.49
C ASN A 164 5.68 -13.65 -9.96
N ILE A 165 6.67 -12.93 -9.43
CA ILE A 165 6.91 -11.53 -9.76
C ILE A 165 8.41 -11.22 -9.74
N GLU A 166 8.79 -10.13 -10.40
CA GLU A 166 10.21 -9.78 -10.60
C GLU A 166 10.91 -9.40 -9.29
N ASP A 167 10.25 -8.59 -8.45
CA ASP A 167 10.82 -8.09 -7.19
C ASP A 167 9.75 -7.78 -6.11
N GLU A 168 10.20 -7.51 -4.88
CA GLU A 168 9.34 -7.17 -3.73
C GLU A 168 8.49 -5.91 -3.97
N LYS A 169 9.07 -4.90 -4.64
CA LYS A 169 8.36 -3.65 -4.95
C LYS A 169 7.19 -3.91 -5.90
N SER A 170 7.36 -4.82 -6.83
CA SER A 170 6.33 -5.22 -7.78
C SER A 170 5.21 -5.97 -7.07
N ALA A 171 5.53 -6.83 -6.08
CA ALA A 171 4.53 -7.45 -5.22
C ALA A 171 3.70 -6.39 -4.50
N TYR A 172 4.35 -5.43 -3.85
CA TYR A 172 3.67 -4.31 -3.19
C TYR A 172 2.73 -3.55 -4.14
N MET A 173 3.20 -3.25 -5.35
CA MET A 173 2.40 -2.53 -6.35
C MET A 173 1.16 -3.32 -6.79
N GLU A 174 1.24 -4.65 -6.89
CA GLU A 174 0.08 -5.48 -7.21
C GLU A 174 -0.91 -5.55 -6.03
N GLU A 175 -0.40 -5.56 -4.80
CA GLU A 175 -1.18 -5.63 -3.58
C GLU A 175 -1.97 -4.35 -3.29
N LEU A 176 -1.50 -3.19 -3.76
CA LEU A 176 -2.30 -1.95 -3.76
C LEU A 176 -3.64 -2.09 -4.51
N ASP A 177 -3.76 -3.07 -5.42
CA ASP A 177 -4.99 -3.37 -6.17
C ASP A 177 -5.82 -4.48 -5.53
N GLN A 178 -5.47 -4.97 -4.35
CA GLN A 178 -6.22 -6.04 -3.66
C GLN A 178 -6.96 -5.48 -2.45
N ASP A 179 -7.97 -6.20 -1.95
CA ASP A 179 -8.70 -5.77 -0.75
C ASP A 179 -7.96 -6.14 0.55
N ARG A 180 -7.17 -7.23 0.55
CA ARG A 180 -6.43 -7.66 1.73
C ARG A 180 -5.26 -6.71 2.01
N ASN A 181 -4.99 -6.48 3.29
CA ASN A 181 -3.91 -5.60 3.73
C ASN A 181 -2.56 -6.31 3.93
N MET A 182 -2.54 -7.65 3.88
CA MET A 182 -1.35 -8.47 4.10
C MET A 182 -1.16 -9.52 3.02
N TYR A 183 0.09 -9.71 2.62
CA TYR A 183 0.53 -10.72 1.66
C TYR A 183 1.83 -11.37 2.15
N LEU A 184 2.22 -12.46 1.49
CA LEU A 184 3.47 -13.15 1.80
C LEU A 184 4.42 -13.06 0.63
N TYR A 185 5.70 -12.87 0.89
CA TYR A 185 6.75 -12.99 -0.12
C TYR A 185 7.90 -13.86 0.38
N VAL A 186 8.57 -14.54 -0.53
CA VAL A 186 9.81 -15.25 -0.25
C VAL A 186 10.99 -14.42 -0.74
N GLY A 187 11.87 -14.05 0.18
CA GLY A 187 13.09 -13.31 -0.14
C GLY A 187 14.19 -14.22 -0.71
N ASP A 188 15.26 -13.61 -1.22
CA ASP A 188 16.45 -14.32 -1.73
C ASP A 188 17.19 -15.16 -0.67
N ASP A 189 16.92 -14.89 0.60
CA ASP A 189 17.38 -15.67 1.72
C ASP A 189 16.53 -16.94 1.98
N TRP A 190 15.48 -17.15 1.18
CA TRP A 190 14.51 -18.24 1.23
C TRP A 190 13.65 -18.24 2.49
N CYS A 191 13.63 -17.12 3.20
CA CYS A 191 12.70 -16.89 4.27
C CYS A 191 11.39 -16.33 3.71
N THR A 192 10.31 -16.65 4.40
CA THR A 192 8.99 -16.09 4.14
C THR A 192 8.81 -14.85 5.00
N TYR A 193 8.20 -13.84 4.41
CA TYR A 193 7.97 -12.55 5.03
C TYR A 193 6.51 -12.16 4.88
N ILE A 194 5.93 -11.58 5.93
CA ILE A 194 4.67 -10.85 5.83
C ILE A 194 5.00 -9.44 5.35
N GLY A 195 4.40 -9.04 4.23
CA GLY A 195 4.33 -7.66 3.76
C GLY A 195 2.97 -7.05 4.03
N SER A 196 2.90 -5.71 4.01
CA SER A 196 1.65 -4.98 4.18
C SER A 196 1.59 -3.75 3.29
N LYS A 197 0.51 -3.61 2.51
CA LYS A 197 0.30 -2.44 1.66
C LYS A 197 -0.02 -1.17 2.46
N THR A 198 -0.46 -1.30 3.72
CA THR A 198 -0.71 -0.15 4.62
C THR A 198 0.58 0.40 5.23
N LYS A 199 1.69 -0.34 5.10
CA LYS A 199 3.04 0.07 5.49
C LYS A 199 3.85 0.58 4.30
N GLU A 200 5.09 0.96 4.56
CA GLU A 200 6.06 1.32 3.52
C GLU A 200 6.47 0.09 2.70
N PRO A 201 6.91 0.24 1.43
CA PRO A 201 7.10 -0.89 0.52
C PRO A 201 8.16 -1.90 0.93
N ASN A 202 9.14 -1.44 1.71
CA ASN A 202 10.24 -2.22 2.25
C ASN A 202 9.94 -2.76 3.66
N TRP A 203 8.75 -2.46 4.21
CA TRP A 203 8.36 -2.98 5.50
C TRP A 203 7.96 -4.44 5.33
N SER A 204 8.61 -5.29 6.11
CA SER A 204 8.25 -6.69 6.20
C SER A 204 8.77 -7.31 7.49
N THR A 205 8.11 -8.38 7.92
CA THR A 205 8.53 -9.18 9.07
C THR A 205 8.77 -10.61 8.62
N ARG A 206 9.95 -11.14 8.98
CA ARG A 206 10.29 -12.54 8.70
C ARG A 206 9.45 -13.46 9.57
N VAL A 207 8.76 -14.41 8.95
CA VAL A 207 7.83 -15.31 9.65
C VAL A 207 8.03 -16.78 9.32
N LYS A 208 7.61 -17.62 10.27
CA LYS A 208 7.55 -19.07 10.10
C LYS A 208 6.42 -19.43 9.15
N TRP A 209 6.79 -19.97 7.99
CA TRP A 209 5.84 -20.48 7.02
C TRP A 209 5.16 -21.76 7.52
N SER A 210 3.84 -21.73 7.71
CA SER A 210 3.07 -22.88 8.17
C SER A 210 1.58 -22.79 7.78
N GLU A 211 0.85 -23.91 7.90
CA GLU A 211 -0.59 -23.94 7.69
C GLU A 211 -1.37 -23.09 8.70
N GLU A 212 -0.89 -23.03 9.95
CA GLU A 212 -1.52 -22.23 10.99
C GLU A 212 -1.44 -20.75 10.64
N LEU A 213 -0.29 -20.27 10.16
CA LEU A 213 -0.13 -18.90 9.67
C LEU A 213 -1.14 -18.60 8.55
N ILE A 214 -1.26 -19.50 7.57
CA ILE A 214 -2.23 -19.38 6.46
C ILE A 214 -3.65 -19.23 7.00
N LYS A 215 -4.06 -20.11 7.92
CA LYS A 215 -5.42 -20.11 8.51
C LYS A 215 -5.70 -18.83 9.29
N GLU A 216 -4.72 -18.30 10.02
CA GLU A 216 -4.88 -17.06 10.78
C GLU A 216 -4.88 -15.81 9.90
N MET A 217 -3.98 -15.74 8.91
CA MET A 217 -4.03 -14.68 7.90
C MET A 217 -5.36 -14.67 7.16
N TYR A 218 -5.90 -15.84 6.79
CA TYR A 218 -7.14 -15.91 6.01
C TYR A 218 -8.34 -15.32 6.79
N LYS A 219 -8.35 -15.49 8.11
CA LYS A 219 -9.38 -14.92 9.01
C LYS A 219 -9.22 -13.42 9.25
N ASN A 220 -8.06 -12.85 8.96
CA ASN A 220 -7.72 -11.45 9.23
C ASN A 220 -7.36 -10.74 7.91
N THR A 221 -8.29 -9.98 7.35
CA THR A 221 -8.06 -9.16 6.14
C THR A 221 -7.29 -7.88 6.44
N GLU A 222 -7.45 -7.37 7.66
CA GLU A 222 -6.76 -6.18 8.18
C GLU A 222 -5.34 -6.48 8.64
N PHE A 223 -4.49 -5.44 8.60
CA PHE A 223 -3.12 -5.54 9.11
C PHE A 223 -3.11 -5.77 10.63
N ASN A 224 -2.41 -6.80 11.09
CA ASN A 224 -2.31 -7.16 12.50
C ASN A 224 -0.84 -7.40 12.90
N THR A 225 -0.30 -6.53 13.77
CA THR A 225 1.06 -6.66 14.30
C THR A 225 1.24 -7.89 15.20
N GLU A 226 0.24 -8.25 16.01
CA GLU A 226 0.31 -9.40 16.92
C GLU A 226 0.48 -10.72 16.14
N LEU A 227 -0.14 -10.81 14.95
CA LEU A 227 0.05 -11.94 14.05
C LEU A 227 1.51 -12.03 13.58
N CYS A 228 2.14 -10.89 13.28
CA CYS A 228 3.53 -10.85 12.86
C CYS A 228 4.46 -11.32 14.00
N GLU A 229 4.26 -10.81 15.21
CA GLU A 229 5.03 -11.16 16.40
C GLU A 229 4.91 -12.65 16.75
N LYS A 230 3.69 -13.20 16.68
CA LYS A 230 3.43 -14.61 17.00
C LYS A 230 4.18 -15.60 16.10
N TYR A 231 4.36 -15.25 14.83
CA TYR A 231 5.01 -16.11 13.84
C TYR A 231 6.44 -15.65 13.51
N GLU A 232 6.97 -14.65 14.22
CA GLU A 232 8.30 -14.14 13.98
C GLU A 232 9.36 -15.25 14.19
N ILE A 233 10.32 -15.33 13.26
CA ILE A 233 11.41 -16.29 13.34
C ILE A 233 12.49 -15.75 14.28
N THR A 234 12.91 -16.54 15.28
CA THR A 234 14.02 -16.14 16.16
C THR A 234 15.37 -16.21 15.42
N PRO A 235 16.41 -15.50 15.91
CA PRO A 235 17.76 -15.59 15.32
C PRO A 235 18.29 -17.03 15.22
N GLU A 236 18.02 -17.89 16.22
CA GLU A 236 18.44 -19.29 16.22
C GLU A 236 17.72 -20.10 15.13
N GLU A 237 16.42 -19.87 14.96
CA GLU A 237 15.64 -20.52 13.92
C GLU A 237 16.08 -20.09 12.52
N PHE A 238 16.46 -18.82 12.36
CA PHE A 238 17.02 -18.31 11.12
C PHE A 238 18.34 -19.00 10.75
N GLU A 239 19.25 -19.18 11.71
CA GLU A 239 20.50 -19.90 11.46
C GLU A 239 20.27 -21.39 11.17
N ARG A 240 19.24 -22.00 11.76
CA ARG A 240 18.81 -23.36 11.40
C ARG A 240 18.37 -23.43 9.93
N ILE A 241 17.49 -22.51 9.50
CA ILE A 241 16.99 -22.45 8.11
C ILE A 241 18.15 -22.25 7.12
N LYS A 242 19.09 -21.35 7.42
CA LYS A 242 20.31 -21.17 6.62
C LYS A 242 21.15 -22.43 6.52
N THR A 243 21.30 -23.17 7.63
CA THR A 243 22.09 -24.39 7.67
C THR A 243 21.45 -25.50 6.83
N GLU A 244 20.13 -25.68 6.96
CA GLU A 244 19.35 -26.61 6.13
C GLU A 244 19.47 -26.25 4.64
N ARG A 245 19.44 -24.96 4.29
CA ARG A 245 19.67 -24.49 2.93
C ARG A 245 21.04 -24.90 2.39
N ARG A 246 22.12 -24.68 3.15
CA ARG A 246 23.47 -25.08 2.71
C ARG A 246 23.54 -26.57 2.39
N ARG A 247 22.87 -27.39 3.20
CA ARG A 247 22.78 -28.84 2.97
C ARG A 247 21.98 -29.19 1.72
N TYR A 248 20.84 -28.53 1.48
CA TYR A 248 20.01 -28.76 0.30
C TYR A 248 20.71 -28.36 -1.01
N VAL A 249 21.31 -27.17 -1.07
CA VAL A 249 22.05 -26.73 -2.26
C VAL A 249 23.22 -27.66 -2.56
N SER A 250 23.94 -28.11 -1.51
CA SER A 250 25.03 -29.07 -1.65
C SER A 250 24.54 -30.42 -2.19
N SER A 251 23.37 -30.89 -1.75
CA SER A 251 22.81 -32.17 -2.24
C SER A 251 22.34 -32.09 -3.68
N LEU A 252 21.77 -30.95 -4.11
CA LEU A 252 21.41 -30.71 -5.52
C LEU A 252 22.64 -30.67 -6.42
N TYR A 253 23.72 -30.02 -5.98
CA TYR A 253 24.98 -29.97 -6.72
C TYR A 253 25.59 -31.35 -6.91
N ASN A 254 25.59 -32.17 -5.86
CA ASN A 254 26.08 -33.55 -5.92
C ASN A 254 25.21 -34.42 -6.86
N LYS A 255 23.88 -34.30 -6.78
CA LYS A 255 22.97 -35.02 -7.68
C LYS A 255 23.20 -34.69 -9.15
N ARG A 256 23.42 -33.42 -9.51
CA ARG A 256 23.71 -33.02 -10.91
C ARG A 256 25.06 -33.56 -11.40
N ARG A 257 26.04 -33.66 -10.50
CA ARG A 257 27.36 -34.23 -10.81
C ARG A 257 27.27 -35.74 -11.06
N ASP A 258 26.38 -36.43 -10.36
CA ASP A 258 26.17 -37.88 -10.48
C ASP A 258 25.31 -38.24 -11.71
N THR A 259 24.44 -37.34 -12.19
CA THR A 259 23.61 -37.58 -13.39
C THR A 259 24.27 -37.20 -14.71
N GLY A 260 25.45 -36.55 -14.70
CA GLY A 260 26.24 -36.29 -15.91
C GLY A 260 25.67 -35.24 -16.88
N ASP A 261 24.56 -34.58 -16.53
CA ASP A 261 23.97 -33.52 -17.35
C ASP A 261 24.81 -32.24 -17.24
N LYS A 262 25.52 -31.92 -18.33
CA LYS A 262 26.20 -30.64 -18.57
C LYS A 262 25.31 -29.70 -19.35
#